data_AF-A0AAD3DAK6-F1
#
_entry.id   AF-A0AAD3DAK6-F1
#
_cell.length_a   1.000
_cell.length_b   1.000
_cell.length_c   1.000
_cell.angle_alpha   90.00
_cell.angle_beta   90.00
_cell.angle_gamma   90.00
#
_symmetry.space_group_name_H-M   'P 1'
#
loop_
_entity.id
_entity.type
_entity.pdbx_description
1 polymer ?
#
loop_
_entity_poly.entity_id
_entity_poly.type
_entity_poly.pdbx_seq_one_letter_code
_entity_poly.pdbx_strand_id
1 'polypeptide(L)'
;MMSRNTFFSLSSAAVALFWITSEVHAFSANNPTTIRVCTGSSCMSKCRAGFNPIKSFENLKKENEDVNVQIEETFCMNQCKRGPNLRLFQNDQVLTFDGEGIMNDVEMKRKSFQIIGSDEKVDMLWNLIKDIQDGNVDAKESGDVEKLTDIMPAKK
;
A
#
# COMPACT_ATOMS: atom_id res chain seq x y z
N MET A 1 -68.78 39.25 19.71
CA MET A 1 -68.09 40.47 19.25
C MET A 1 -66.64 40.39 19.68
N MET A 2 -65.68 40.61 18.77
CA MET A 2 -64.28 41.03 19.05
C MET A 2 -63.41 40.08 19.92
N SER A 3 -62.07 40.16 19.94
CA SER A 3 -61.09 40.50 18.89
C SER A 3 -59.67 40.19 19.41
N ARG A 4 -58.85 39.51 18.59
CA ARG A 4 -57.36 39.64 18.47
C ARG A 4 -56.41 39.36 19.65
N ASN A 5 -55.34 38.61 19.30
CA ASN A 5 -53.90 38.83 19.62
C ASN A 5 -53.47 38.72 21.12
N THR A 6 -52.28 38.27 21.55
CA THR A 6 -51.02 37.74 20.96
C THR A 6 -50.28 36.97 22.11
N PHE A 7 -49.03 36.46 22.09
CA PHE A 7 -47.84 36.59 21.21
C PHE A 7 -47.09 35.24 21.13
N PHE A 8 -45.82 35.24 20.73
CA PHE A 8 -44.89 34.11 20.59
C PHE A 8 -44.07 33.83 21.86
N SER A 9 -43.63 32.58 22.04
CA SER A 9 -42.19 32.26 22.10
C SER A 9 -41.95 30.74 21.96
N LEU A 10 -41.73 30.25 20.73
CA LEU A 10 -41.11 28.93 20.52
C LEU A 10 -39.58 29.12 20.55
N SER A 11 -38.91 28.50 21.52
CA SER A 11 -37.44 28.45 21.54
C SER A 11 -36.97 27.33 20.61
N SER A 12 -36.39 27.69 19.48
CA SER A 12 -35.79 26.76 18.52
C SER A 12 -34.59 26.03 19.12
N ALA A 13 -34.73 24.72 19.39
CA ALA A 13 -33.59 23.85 19.61
C ALA A 13 -33.02 23.40 18.26
N ALA A 14 -31.97 24.07 17.79
CA ALA A 14 -31.26 23.67 16.59
C ALA A 14 -30.46 22.38 16.85
N VAL A 15 -30.97 21.24 16.36
CA VAL A 15 -30.22 19.98 16.37
C VAL A 15 -29.14 20.07 15.30
N ALA A 16 -27.90 20.30 15.73
CA ALA A 16 -26.74 20.32 14.86
C ALA A 16 -26.46 18.91 14.32
N LEU A 17 -26.90 18.64 13.08
CA LEU A 17 -26.49 17.47 12.31
C LEU A 17 -25.00 17.60 11.96
N PHE A 18 -24.14 17.07 12.82
CA PHE A 18 -22.73 16.88 12.51
C PHE A 18 -22.60 15.76 11.47
N TRP A 19 -22.54 16.15 10.20
CA TRP A 19 -22.15 15.24 9.12
C TRP A 19 -20.66 14.91 9.29
N ILE A 20 -20.38 13.72 9.84
CA ILE A 20 -19.04 13.15 9.81
C ILE A 20 -18.77 12.72 8.35
N THR A 21 -18.22 13.63 7.56
CA THR A 21 -17.64 13.30 6.26
C THR A 21 -16.30 12.59 6.49
N SER A 22 -16.37 11.31 6.87
CA SER A 22 -15.21 10.43 6.78
C SER A 22 -14.90 10.24 5.30
N GLU A 23 -13.83 10.89 4.82
CA GLU A 23 -13.20 10.58 3.54
C GLU A 23 -12.52 9.21 3.62
N VAL A 24 -13.33 8.15 3.68
CA VAL A 24 -12.89 6.82 3.28
C VAL A 24 -12.79 6.83 1.75
N HIS A 25 -11.60 7.14 1.24
CA HIS A 25 -11.26 6.78 -0.13
C HIS A 25 -11.42 5.27 -0.27
N ALA A 26 -12.52 4.87 -0.90
CA ALA A 26 -12.82 3.47 -1.10
C ALA A 26 -11.73 2.86 -1.99
N PHE A 27 -10.99 1.91 -1.42
CA PHE A 27 -9.99 1.14 -2.12
C PHE A 27 -10.65 0.39 -3.28
N SER A 28 -10.48 0.92 -4.50
CA SER A 28 -11.15 0.38 -5.69
C SER A 28 -10.39 -0.86 -6.17
N ALA A 29 -10.93 -2.03 -5.82
CA ALA A 29 -10.39 -3.37 -6.12
C ALA A 29 -10.07 -3.63 -7.61
N ASN A 30 -10.57 -2.80 -8.53
CA ASN A 30 -10.28 -2.90 -9.96
C ASN A 30 -8.93 -2.27 -10.38
N ASN A 31 -8.23 -1.53 -9.52
CA ASN A 31 -6.95 -0.91 -9.88
C ASN A 31 -5.81 -1.94 -9.84
N PRO A 32 -4.88 -1.92 -10.82
CA PRO A 32 -3.75 -2.84 -10.84
C PRO A 32 -2.81 -2.58 -9.66
N THR A 33 -2.52 -3.62 -8.87
CA THR A 33 -1.48 -3.55 -7.83
C THR A 33 -0.10 -3.63 -8.48
N THR A 34 0.76 -2.66 -8.25
CA THR A 34 2.13 -2.70 -8.78
C THR A 34 3.12 -3.15 -7.71
N ILE A 35 3.86 -4.22 -8.03
CA ILE A 35 5.01 -4.71 -7.27
C ILE A 35 6.26 -4.09 -7.87
N ARG A 36 7.00 -3.26 -7.12
CA ARG A 36 8.33 -2.79 -7.53
C ARG A 36 9.42 -3.38 -6.66
N VAL A 37 10.38 -4.09 -7.26
CA VAL A 37 11.44 -4.81 -6.54
C VAL A 37 12.82 -4.20 -6.78
N CYS A 38 13.62 -4.08 -5.72
CA CYS A 38 15.02 -3.66 -5.80
C CYS A 38 15.90 -4.77 -6.42
N THR A 39 16.26 -4.64 -7.70
CA THR A 39 17.12 -5.60 -8.43
C THR A 39 18.60 -5.19 -8.49
N GLY A 40 18.98 -4.05 -7.89
CA GLY A 40 20.37 -3.62 -7.80
C GLY A 40 21.30 -4.65 -7.16
N SER A 41 22.56 -4.68 -7.59
CA SER A 41 23.55 -5.69 -7.19
C SER A 41 23.67 -5.89 -5.67
N SER A 42 23.56 -4.82 -4.88
CA SER A 42 23.59 -4.91 -3.41
C SER A 42 22.35 -5.58 -2.81
N CYS A 43 21.17 -5.38 -3.40
CA CYS A 43 19.94 -6.09 -3.03
C CYS A 43 20.07 -7.59 -3.43
N MET A 44 20.44 -7.87 -4.67
CA MET A 44 20.58 -9.24 -5.19
C MET A 44 21.71 -10.03 -4.52
N SER A 45 22.76 -9.38 -3.99
CA SER A 45 23.82 -10.05 -3.19
C SER A 45 23.34 -10.71 -1.90
N LYS A 46 22.08 -10.49 -1.51
CA LYS A 46 21.44 -11.10 -0.33
C LYS A 46 20.60 -12.33 -0.66
N CYS A 47 20.24 -12.51 -1.93
CA CYS A 47 19.63 -13.73 -2.43
C CYS A 47 20.60 -14.90 -2.29
N ARG A 48 20.12 -16.06 -1.82
CA ARG A 48 20.91 -17.30 -1.78
C ARG A 48 20.72 -18.09 -3.07
N ALA A 49 21.68 -18.94 -3.42
CA ALA A 49 21.59 -19.90 -4.53
C ALA A 49 21.17 -19.33 -5.91
N GLY A 50 21.41 -18.04 -6.17
CA GLY A 50 21.00 -17.39 -7.43
C GLY A 50 19.50 -17.05 -7.52
N PHE A 51 18.76 -17.12 -6.40
CA PHE A 51 17.36 -16.72 -6.31
C PHE A 51 17.10 -15.32 -6.88
N ASN A 52 15.99 -15.16 -7.61
CA ASN A 52 15.57 -13.89 -8.17
C ASN A 52 14.07 -13.64 -7.91
N PRO A 53 13.71 -12.68 -7.04
CA PRO A 53 12.32 -12.44 -6.67
C PRO A 53 11.44 -12.01 -7.84
N ILE A 54 11.97 -11.26 -8.81
CA ILE A 54 11.21 -10.88 -10.03
C ILE A 54 10.76 -12.13 -10.77
N LYS A 55 11.64 -13.12 -10.95
CA LYS A 55 11.29 -14.36 -11.65
C LYS A 55 10.26 -15.20 -10.89
N SER A 56 10.34 -15.25 -9.56
CA SER A 56 9.32 -15.94 -8.75
C SER A 56 7.96 -15.24 -8.85
N PHE A 57 7.89 -13.91 -8.77
CA PHE A 57 6.64 -13.16 -9.02
C PHE A 57 6.12 -13.31 -10.46
N GLU A 58 6.99 -13.30 -11.47
CA GLU A 58 6.60 -13.55 -12.87
C GLU A 58 6.03 -14.96 -13.10
N ASN A 59 6.52 -15.96 -12.37
CA ASN A 59 5.99 -17.32 -12.44
C ASN A 59 4.61 -17.39 -11.77
N LEU A 60 4.48 -16.86 -10.55
CA LEU A 60 3.19 -16.77 -9.87
C LEU A 60 2.15 -16.00 -10.69
N LYS A 61 2.55 -14.94 -11.40
CA LYS A 61 1.65 -14.21 -12.31
C LYS A 61 1.18 -15.05 -13.50
N LYS A 62 2.01 -15.94 -14.05
CA LYS A 62 1.61 -16.87 -15.13
C LYS A 62 0.70 -17.98 -14.62
N GLU A 63 0.86 -18.38 -13.37
CA GLU A 63 0.03 -19.40 -12.73
C GLU A 63 -1.33 -18.85 -12.26
N ASN A 64 -1.46 -17.53 -12.12
CA ASN A 64 -2.66 -16.84 -11.64
C ASN A 64 -2.97 -15.62 -12.54
N GLU A 65 -3.42 -15.89 -13.77
CA GLU A 65 -3.72 -14.86 -14.80
C GLU A 65 -4.90 -13.95 -14.42
N ASP A 66 -5.67 -14.32 -13.40
CA ASP A 66 -6.80 -13.59 -12.82
C ASP A 66 -6.39 -12.38 -11.96
N VAL A 67 -5.18 -12.39 -11.41
CA VAL A 67 -4.73 -11.36 -10.45
C VAL A 67 -4.19 -10.14 -11.19
N ASN A 68 -4.81 -8.97 -10.98
CA ASN A 68 -4.48 -7.75 -11.72
C ASN A 68 -3.20 -7.07 -11.18
N VAL A 69 -2.04 -7.65 -11.50
CA VAL A 69 -0.74 -7.23 -10.95
C VAL A 69 0.23 -6.74 -12.03
N GLN A 70 0.86 -5.60 -11.80
CA GLN A 70 2.03 -5.14 -12.56
C GLN A 70 3.31 -5.45 -11.79
N ILE A 71 4.36 -5.89 -12.48
CA ILE A 71 5.66 -6.20 -11.88
C ILE A 71 6.68 -5.27 -12.52
N GLU A 72 7.38 -4.52 -11.68
CA GLU A 72 8.42 -3.58 -12.05
C GLU A 72 9.72 -3.89 -11.31
N GLU A 73 10.84 -3.61 -11.98
CA GLU A 73 12.13 -3.55 -11.31
C GLU A 73 12.57 -2.11 -11.06
N THR A 74 13.37 -1.92 -10.01
CA THR A 74 14.09 -0.67 -9.79
C THR A 74 15.51 -0.95 -9.33
N PHE A 75 16.46 -0.16 -9.82
CA PHE A 75 17.87 -0.37 -9.51
C PHE A 75 18.19 -0.15 -8.03
N CYS A 76 17.58 0.85 -7.37
CA CYS A 76 17.91 1.17 -5.98
C CYS A 76 16.74 1.82 -5.24
N MET A 77 16.52 1.40 -3.99
CA MET A 77 15.58 2.03 -3.05
C MET A 77 16.28 2.70 -1.86
N ASN A 78 17.61 2.84 -1.90
CA ASN A 78 18.48 3.27 -0.79
C ASN A 78 18.29 2.47 0.52
N GLN A 79 17.97 1.17 0.39
CA GLN A 79 17.69 0.26 1.51
C GLN A 79 18.53 -1.03 1.48
N CYS A 80 19.66 -1.00 0.78
CA CYS A 80 20.48 -2.18 0.45
C CYS A 80 20.93 -3.03 1.66
N LYS A 81 20.98 -2.47 2.88
CA LYS A 81 21.37 -3.21 4.11
C LYS A 81 20.46 -4.41 4.42
N ARG A 82 19.19 -4.39 3.99
CA ARG A 82 18.21 -5.46 4.21
C ARG A 82 17.49 -5.87 2.91
N GLY A 83 18.18 -5.75 1.78
CA GLY A 83 17.62 -6.17 0.48
C GLY A 83 17.48 -7.70 0.33
N PRO A 84 16.78 -8.17 -0.72
CA PRO A 84 15.98 -7.37 -1.65
C PRO A 84 14.81 -6.67 -0.95
N ASN A 85 14.46 -5.48 -1.43
CA ASN A 85 13.38 -4.66 -0.88
C ASN A 85 12.27 -4.57 -1.93
N LEU A 86 11.03 -4.47 -1.49
CA LEU A 86 9.84 -4.47 -2.34
C LEU A 86 8.85 -3.39 -1.88
N ARG A 87 8.23 -2.69 -2.83
CA ARG A 87 7.12 -1.77 -2.59
C ARG A 87 5.88 -2.27 -3.31
N LEU A 88 4.73 -2.16 -2.64
CA LEU A 88 3.41 -2.28 -3.24
C LEU A 88 2.81 -0.89 -3.38
N PHE A 89 2.18 -0.59 -4.51
CA PHE A 89 1.43 0.65 -4.72
C PHE A 89 0.25 0.45 -5.66
N GLN A 90 -0.74 1.33 -5.53
CA GLN A 90 -1.85 1.52 -6.46
C GLN A 90 -2.08 3.02 -6.61
N ASN A 91 -2.45 3.48 -7.81
CA ASN A 91 -2.74 4.91 -8.08
C ASN A 91 -1.64 5.85 -7.56
N ASP A 92 -0.39 5.46 -7.77
CA ASP A 92 0.82 6.15 -7.30
C ASP A 92 0.92 6.37 -5.78
N GLN A 93 0.10 5.69 -4.96
CA GLN A 93 0.18 5.64 -3.51
C GLN A 93 0.80 4.33 -3.02
N VAL A 94 1.86 4.42 -2.22
CA VAL A 94 2.50 3.25 -1.60
C VAL A 94 1.62 2.68 -0.50
N LEU A 95 1.36 1.38 -0.58
CA LEU A 95 0.54 0.64 0.37
C LEU A 95 1.36 0.16 1.57
N THR A 96 0.76 0.21 2.75
CA THR A 96 1.28 -0.31 4.02
C THR A 96 0.18 -1.02 4.80
N PHE A 97 0.56 -1.88 5.76
CA PHE A 97 -0.34 -2.82 6.40
C PHE A 97 -0.14 -2.81 7.91
N ASP A 98 -1.14 -2.34 8.65
CA ASP A 98 -1.12 -2.26 10.12
C ASP A 98 -1.42 -3.60 10.82
N GLY A 99 -1.55 -4.70 10.07
CA GLY A 99 -1.82 -6.04 10.61
C GLY A 99 -0.59 -6.64 11.31
N GLU A 100 -0.83 -7.25 12.47
CA GLU A 100 0.24 -7.89 13.26
C GLU A 100 0.98 -8.95 12.43
N GLY A 101 2.30 -8.80 12.33
CA GLY A 101 3.17 -9.72 11.58
C GLY A 101 3.25 -9.51 10.07
N ILE A 102 2.42 -8.62 9.46
CA ILE A 102 2.48 -8.35 8.02
C ILE A 102 3.70 -7.47 7.67
N MET A 103 3.84 -6.34 8.36
CA MET A 103 4.99 -5.43 8.27
C MET A 103 5.51 -5.11 9.67
N ASN A 104 6.83 -5.10 9.85
CA ASN A 104 7.43 -4.60 11.10
C ASN A 104 7.65 -3.08 11.06
N ASP A 105 7.89 -2.45 12.23
CA ASP A 105 8.12 -1.00 12.38
C ASP A 105 9.10 -0.40 11.36
N VAL A 106 10.15 -1.14 11.00
CA VAL A 106 11.18 -0.67 10.06
C VAL A 106 10.65 -0.70 8.63
N GLU A 107 9.84 -1.69 8.28
CA GLU A 107 9.19 -1.82 6.97
C GLU A 107 8.08 -0.78 6.81
N MET A 108 7.24 -0.59 7.84
CA MET A 108 6.21 0.44 7.91
C MET A 108 6.80 1.84 7.74
N LYS A 109 7.82 2.19 8.55
CA LYS A 109 8.51 3.48 8.47
C LYS A 109 9.16 3.74 7.11
N ARG A 110 9.55 2.69 6.39
CA ARG A 110 10.23 2.78 5.08
C ARG A 110 9.30 2.57 3.89
N LYS A 111 8.04 2.22 4.16
CA LYS A 111 6.98 1.94 3.18
C LYS A 111 7.47 0.91 2.16
N SER A 112 8.02 -0.19 2.66
CA SER A 112 8.62 -1.26 1.84
C SER A 112 8.94 -2.50 2.66
N PHE A 113 8.60 -3.67 2.13
CA PHE A 113 9.02 -4.96 2.67
C PHE A 113 10.51 -5.21 2.44
N GLN A 114 11.13 -6.00 3.32
CA GLN A 114 12.57 -6.26 3.35
C GLN A 114 12.87 -7.77 3.34
N ILE A 115 14.08 -8.14 2.91
CA ILE A 115 14.58 -9.52 2.90
C ILE A 115 13.73 -10.44 2.00
N ILE A 116 13.33 -9.95 0.81
CA ILE A 116 12.56 -10.73 -0.18
C ILE A 116 13.52 -11.62 -0.98
N GLY A 117 14.04 -12.64 -0.32
CA GLY A 117 15.16 -13.49 -0.78
C GLY A 117 14.89 -15.00 -0.79
N SER A 118 13.63 -15.41 -0.66
CA SER A 118 13.15 -16.79 -0.76
C SER A 118 11.74 -16.84 -1.38
N ASP A 119 11.37 -17.97 -1.97
CA ASP A 119 10.02 -18.18 -2.53
C ASP A 119 8.94 -18.06 -1.44
N GLU A 120 9.17 -18.60 -0.23
CA GLU A 120 8.27 -18.45 0.93
C GLU A 120 7.87 -16.98 1.20
N LYS A 121 8.80 -16.04 1.01
CA LYS A 121 8.56 -14.60 1.19
C LYS A 121 7.88 -13.95 -0.02
N VAL A 122 8.06 -14.51 -1.20
CA VAL A 122 7.36 -14.11 -2.43
C VAL A 122 5.91 -14.60 -2.39
N ASP A 123 5.67 -15.86 -2.03
CA ASP A 123 4.33 -16.47 -1.89
C ASP A 123 3.49 -15.73 -0.84
N MET A 124 4.08 -15.43 0.32
CA MET A 124 3.45 -14.62 1.37
C MET A 124 2.97 -13.26 0.84
N LEU A 125 3.79 -12.57 0.05
CA LEU A 125 3.43 -11.28 -0.53
C LEU A 125 2.45 -11.40 -1.69
N TRP A 126 2.50 -12.48 -2.46
CA TRP A 126 1.55 -12.75 -3.54
C TRP A 126 0.15 -13.00 -3.00
N ASN A 127 0.04 -13.82 -1.95
CA ASN A 127 -1.24 -14.06 -1.27
C ASN A 127 -1.78 -12.78 -0.62
N LEU A 128 -0.91 -11.96 0.01
CA LEU A 128 -1.31 -10.64 0.50
C LEU A 128 -1.88 -9.75 -0.62
N ILE A 129 -1.34 -9.78 -1.84
CA ILE A 129 -1.87 -9.02 -2.99
C ILE A 129 -3.23 -9.54 -3.44
N LYS A 130 -3.46 -10.87 -3.40
CA LYS A 130 -4.78 -11.45 -3.64
C LYS A 130 -5.78 -11.01 -2.58
N ASP A 131 -5.43 -11.13 -1.30
CA ASP A 131 -6.27 -10.72 -0.17
C ASP A 131 -6.66 -9.23 -0.25
N ILE A 132 -5.79 -8.38 -0.79
CA ILE A 132 -6.06 -6.96 -1.06
C ILE A 132 -7.08 -6.80 -2.21
N GLN A 133 -6.96 -7.58 -3.30
CA GLN A 133 -7.88 -7.51 -4.44
C GLN A 133 -9.26 -8.09 -4.12
N ASP A 134 -9.31 -9.14 -3.30
CA ASP A 134 -10.54 -9.74 -2.78
C ASP A 134 -11.22 -8.87 -1.69
N GLY A 135 -10.55 -7.84 -1.19
CA GLY A 135 -11.05 -6.97 -0.12
C GLY A 135 -11.00 -7.59 1.28
N ASN A 136 -10.21 -8.64 1.47
CA ASN A 136 -9.99 -9.31 2.76
C ASN A 136 -8.98 -8.56 3.67
N VAL A 137 -8.10 -7.75 3.09
CA VAL A 137 -7.07 -6.99 3.82
C VAL A 137 -7.10 -5.50 3.46
N ASP A 138 -7.33 -4.65 4.47
CA ASP A 138 -7.28 -3.19 4.35
C ASP A 138 -5.83 -2.69 4.14
N ALA A 139 -5.52 -2.31 2.91
CA ALA A 139 -4.29 -1.60 2.57
C ALA A 139 -4.40 -0.11 2.93
N LYS A 140 -3.37 0.46 3.58
CA LYS A 140 -3.31 1.89 3.90
C LYS A 140 -2.38 2.65 2.96
N GLU A 141 -2.93 3.66 2.28
CA GLU A 141 -2.16 4.64 1.52
C GLU A 141 -1.21 5.39 2.46
N SER A 142 0.09 5.17 2.28
CA SER A 142 1.15 5.76 3.09
C SER A 142 1.85 6.93 2.40
N GLY A 143 1.50 7.21 1.15
CA GLY A 143 1.95 8.37 0.39
C GLY A 143 2.62 8.05 -0.94
N ASP A 144 2.86 9.12 -1.68
CA ASP A 144 3.28 9.19 -3.08
C ASP A 144 4.57 8.41 -3.42
N VAL A 145 4.49 7.59 -4.47
CA VAL A 145 5.58 6.78 -5.05
C VAL A 145 6.74 7.63 -5.56
N GLU A 146 6.48 8.75 -6.23
CA GLU A 146 7.50 9.61 -6.84
C GLU A 146 8.38 10.24 -5.75
N LYS A 147 7.74 10.78 -4.70
CA LYS A 147 8.41 11.39 -3.53
C LYS A 147 9.27 10.41 -2.72
N LEU A 148 9.18 9.11 -3.00
CA LEU A 148 9.94 8.05 -2.36
C LEU A 148 11.11 7.53 -3.23
N THR A 149 11.34 8.13 -4.40
CA THR A 149 12.53 7.93 -5.25
C THR A 149 13.63 8.96 -4.98
N ASP A 150 13.25 10.17 -4.51
CA ASP A 150 14.16 11.28 -4.14
C ASP A 150 15.13 10.98 -2.98
N ILE A 151 15.05 9.80 -2.37
CA ILE A 151 16.03 9.32 -1.38
C ILE A 151 17.29 8.72 -2.07
N MET A 152 17.45 8.91 -3.38
CA MET A 152 18.76 8.80 -4.03
C MET A 152 19.60 10.03 -3.65
N PRO A 153 20.81 9.87 -3.07
CA PRO A 153 21.67 11.02 -2.84
C PRO A 153 22.01 11.65 -4.20
N ALA A 154 21.66 12.93 -4.36
CA ALA A 154 22.13 13.73 -5.50
C ALA A 154 23.65 13.59 -5.59
N LYS A 155 24.16 13.31 -6.79
CA LYS A 155 25.60 13.26 -7.03
C LYS A 155 26.20 14.60 -6.63
N LYS A 156 27.07 14.58 -5.62
CA LYS A 156 28.03 15.66 -5.35
C LYS A 156 29.13 15.65 -6.41
#